data_AF-A0A5J5A513-F1
#
_entry.id   AF-A0A5J5A513-F1
#
_cell.length_a   1.000
_cell.length_b   1.000
_cell.length_c   1.000
_cell.angle_alpha   90.00
_cell.angle_beta   90.00
_cell.angle_gamma   90.00
#
_symmetry.space_group_name_H-M   'P 1'
#
loop_
_entity.id
_entity.type
_entity.pdbx_description
1 polymer ?
#
loop_
_entity_poly.entity_id
_entity_poly.type
_entity_poly.pdbx_seq_one_letter_code
_entity_poly.pdbx_strand_id
1 'polypeptide(L)'
;MIPGVTLFPRQILHSLAMNLTTPAGKSELRRVENLMFGCGHWNRGLFHGAAGLLGLGRGPLSFSSQLQSLYGHSFSYCLVDRNSNTSVSSKLIFGEDKDLLSHPELNFTTLVPEKENAVDTFYYVQVKSIMVGGEVLNIPDETWHLTQGGAGGTIVDSGTTLSYFADPAYKTIKETFEKKVKKYPKVDVFPILDPCYNVSGVKKLELPTFGIVFSDGAVWNFPVENYFIRLAPDLPEVVCLAILGTPPSALSIIGNYQQQNFHILYDTKKSRLGFAPTNCADV
;
A
#
# COMPACT_ATOMS: atom_id res chain seq x y z
N MET A 1 4.52 9.10 -0.25
CA MET A 1 4.54 10.55 -0.56
C MET A 1 4.98 10.71 -2.01
N ILE A 2 4.10 11.10 -2.94
CA ILE A 2 4.54 11.47 -4.30
C ILE A 2 5.30 12.79 -4.18
N PRO A 3 6.63 12.83 -4.40
CA PRO A 3 7.37 14.08 -4.32
C PRO A 3 6.94 14.97 -5.50
N GLY A 4 6.44 16.18 -5.23
CA GLY A 4 6.30 17.22 -6.25
C GLY A 4 4.88 17.73 -6.56
N VAL A 5 3.84 17.27 -5.88
CA VAL A 5 2.50 17.86 -6.07
C VAL A 5 2.36 19.15 -5.25
N THR A 6 2.67 20.29 -5.86
CA THR A 6 2.29 21.61 -5.33
C THR A 6 0.83 21.89 -5.69
N LEU A 7 -0.10 21.44 -4.85
CA LEU A 7 -1.50 21.86 -4.93
C LEU A 7 -1.63 23.28 -4.36
N PHE A 8 -1.93 24.26 -5.21
CA PHE A 8 -2.35 25.57 -4.73
C PHE A 8 -3.77 25.46 -4.16
N PRO A 9 -4.01 25.79 -2.88
CA PRO A 9 -5.29 25.49 -2.23
C PRO A 9 -6.26 26.64 -2.49
N ARG A 10 -6.88 26.67 -3.67
CA ARG A 10 -8.24 27.18 -3.74
C ARG A 10 -9.16 25.98 -3.72
N GLN A 11 -9.73 25.73 -2.55
CA GLN A 11 -10.80 24.76 -2.38
C GLN A 11 -12.05 25.35 -3.03
N ILE A 12 -12.70 24.58 -3.88
CA ILE A 12 -13.91 25.00 -4.59
C ILE A 12 -15.01 24.02 -4.21
N LEU A 13 -16.15 24.55 -3.78
CA LEU A 13 -17.35 23.76 -3.58
C LEU A 13 -17.93 23.47 -4.97
N HIS A 14 -18.03 22.20 -5.33
CA HIS A 14 -18.65 21.82 -6.60
C HIS A 14 -19.44 20.52 -6.45
N SER A 15 -20.34 20.27 -7.40
CA SER A 15 -21.01 18.98 -7.51
C SER A 15 -20.18 18.06 -8.39
N LEU A 16 -19.92 16.84 -7.93
CA LEU A 16 -19.30 15.80 -8.74
C LEU A 16 -20.35 14.73 -9.05
N ALA A 17 -20.60 14.49 -10.33
CA ALA A 17 -21.33 13.31 -10.76
C ALA A 17 -20.34 12.15 -10.87
N MET A 18 -20.61 11.07 -10.13
CA MET A 18 -19.81 9.85 -10.19
C MET A 18 -20.69 8.70 -10.69
N ASN A 19 -20.16 7.92 -11.61
CA ASN A 19 -20.82 6.68 -11.99
C ASN A 19 -20.34 5.58 -11.05
N LEU A 20 -21.26 4.98 -10.30
CA LEU A 20 -20.96 3.93 -9.34
C LEU A 20 -21.66 2.65 -9.79
N THR A 21 -20.93 1.55 -9.72
CA THR A 21 -21.50 0.24 -9.99
C THR A 21 -22.04 -0.31 -8.67
N THR A 22 -23.33 -0.63 -8.64
CA THR A 22 -23.93 -1.31 -7.50
C THR A 22 -23.38 -2.74 -7.37
N PRO A 23 -23.45 -3.36 -6.18
CA PRO A 23 -23.07 -4.77 -6.02
C PRO A 23 -23.78 -5.72 -7.00
N ALA A 24 -24.98 -5.37 -7.46
CA ALA A 24 -25.73 -6.13 -8.47
C ALA A 24 -25.23 -5.94 -9.92
N GLY A 25 -24.07 -5.32 -10.13
CA GLY A 25 -23.46 -5.07 -11.45
C GLY A 25 -24.16 -3.98 -12.28
N LYS A 26 -25.23 -3.38 -11.76
CA LYS A 26 -25.92 -2.28 -12.43
C LYS A 26 -25.15 -0.98 -12.19
N SER A 27 -24.69 -0.36 -13.27
CA SER A 27 -24.15 0.99 -13.26
C SER A 27 -25.27 1.99 -12.96
N GLU A 28 -25.10 2.78 -11.91
CA GLU A 28 -26.01 3.85 -11.53
C GLU A 28 -25.23 5.15 -11.42
N LEU A 29 -25.69 6.16 -12.16
CA LEU A 29 -25.16 7.51 -12.02
C LEU A 29 -25.63 8.08 -10.68
N ARG A 30 -24.69 8.32 -9.76
CA ARG A 30 -24.95 8.91 -8.46
C ARG A 30 -24.36 10.31 -8.44
N ARG A 31 -25.21 11.32 -8.27
CA ARG A 31 -24.76 12.69 -8.07
C ARG A 31 -24.44 12.90 -6.60
N VAL A 32 -23.21 13.31 -6.32
CA VAL A 32 -22.80 13.75 -4.98
C VAL A 32 -22.68 15.26 -5.02
N GLU A 33 -23.59 15.91 -4.31
CA GLU A 33 -23.61 17.36 -4.20
C GLU A 33 -22.67 17.83 -3.11
N ASN A 34 -22.17 19.07 -3.25
CA ASN A 34 -21.37 19.76 -2.25
C ASN A 34 -20.07 19.03 -1.84
N LEU A 35 -19.46 18.31 -2.79
CA LEU A 35 -18.15 17.69 -2.58
C LEU A 35 -17.06 18.76 -2.71
N MET A 36 -16.22 18.87 -1.68
CA MET A 36 -15.05 19.73 -1.67
C MET A 36 -13.87 19.00 -2.30
N PHE A 37 -13.26 19.62 -3.31
CA PHE A 37 -11.98 19.17 -3.87
C PHE A 37 -11.11 20.36 -4.27
N GLY A 38 -9.81 20.09 -4.43
CA GLY A 38 -8.84 21.08 -4.90
C GLY A 38 -8.67 21.04 -6.40
N CYS A 39 -8.46 22.21 -7.03
CA CYS A 39 -8.10 22.30 -8.44
C CYS A 39 -6.57 22.31 -8.61
N GLY A 40 -6.05 21.28 -9.28
CA GLY A 40 -4.64 21.23 -9.68
C GLY A 40 -4.41 22.03 -10.96
N HIS A 41 -3.60 23.09 -10.90
CA HIS A 41 -3.22 23.89 -12.07
C HIS A 41 -1.88 23.45 -12.68
N TRP A 42 -0.94 23.03 -11.82
CA TRP A 42 0.42 22.67 -12.20
C TRP A 42 0.80 21.34 -11.53
N ASN A 43 0.35 20.26 -12.14
CA ASN A 43 0.56 18.92 -11.60
C ASN A 43 1.93 18.40 -12.07
N ARG A 44 2.84 18.10 -11.12
CA ARG A 44 4.12 17.44 -11.38
C ARG A 44 4.13 16.05 -10.76
N GLY A 45 4.61 15.07 -11.50
CA GLY A 45 4.65 13.67 -11.08
C GLY A 45 4.36 12.73 -12.25
N LEU A 46 4.36 11.43 -11.97
CA LEU A 46 4.10 10.36 -12.95
C LEU A 46 2.60 10.10 -13.08
N PHE A 47 1.84 11.09 -13.54
CA PHE A 47 0.38 10.98 -13.64
C PHE A 47 -0.13 10.36 -14.94
N HIS A 48 0.73 10.18 -15.97
CA HIS A 48 0.45 9.42 -17.20
C HIS A 48 -0.96 9.61 -17.81
N GLY A 49 -1.48 10.84 -17.83
CA GLY A 49 -2.81 11.16 -18.38
C GLY A 49 -3.97 11.18 -17.37
N ALA A 50 -3.72 10.91 -16.09
CA ALA A 50 -4.70 11.11 -15.02
C ALA A 50 -5.02 12.60 -14.84
N ALA A 51 -6.30 12.91 -14.68
CA ALA A 51 -6.78 14.28 -14.48
C ALA A 51 -6.57 14.81 -13.04
N GLY A 52 -6.21 13.93 -12.09
CA GLY A 52 -6.01 14.31 -10.69
C GLY A 52 -5.78 13.12 -9.77
N LEU A 53 -5.91 13.36 -8.47
CA LEU A 53 -5.73 12.38 -7.40
C LEU A 53 -7.01 12.28 -6.56
N LEU A 54 -7.44 11.06 -6.26
CA LEU A 54 -8.54 10.79 -5.33
C LEU A 54 -7.97 10.52 -3.93
N GLY A 55 -8.07 11.49 -3.03
CA GLY A 55 -7.56 11.35 -1.67
C GLY A 55 -8.49 10.53 -0.77
N LEU A 56 -8.02 9.37 -0.29
CA LEU A 56 -8.77 8.48 0.60
C LEU A 56 -8.31 8.52 2.06
N GLY A 57 -7.53 9.54 2.44
CA GLY A 57 -7.00 9.72 3.78
C GLY A 57 -8.06 9.89 4.87
N ARG A 58 -7.63 10.16 6.10
CA ARG A 58 -8.50 10.35 7.27
C ARG A 58 -8.95 11.79 7.49
N GLY A 59 -8.33 12.73 6.78
CA GLY A 59 -8.65 14.15 6.91
C GLY A 59 -10.09 14.45 6.46
N PRO A 60 -10.73 15.51 7.01
CA PRO A 60 -12.14 15.82 6.76
C PRO A 60 -12.46 16.15 5.30
N LEU A 61 -11.46 16.57 4.51
CA LEU A 61 -11.59 16.86 3.08
C LEU A 61 -11.28 15.64 2.18
N SER A 62 -10.92 14.50 2.76
CA SER A 62 -10.78 13.26 1.97
C SER A 62 -12.12 12.85 1.37
N PHE A 63 -12.07 12.16 0.24
CA PHE A 63 -13.26 11.65 -0.42
C PHE A 63 -13.99 10.65 0.49
N SER A 64 -13.25 9.74 1.12
CA SER A 64 -13.77 8.77 2.09
C SER A 64 -14.49 9.45 3.26
N SER A 65 -14.00 10.58 3.77
CA SER A 65 -14.64 11.30 4.89
C SER A 65 -15.89 12.07 4.48
N GLN A 66 -15.85 12.75 3.34
CA GLN A 66 -17.00 13.51 2.84
C GLN A 66 -18.19 12.61 2.48
N LEU A 67 -17.93 11.35 2.14
CA LEU A 67 -18.94 10.36 1.72
C LEU A 67 -19.48 9.48 2.84
N GLN A 68 -19.06 9.70 4.09
CA GLN A 68 -19.45 8.83 5.21
C GLN A 68 -20.97 8.77 5.44
N SER A 69 -21.69 9.86 5.17
CA SER A 69 -23.16 9.87 5.30
C SER A 69 -23.87 9.00 4.26
N LEU A 70 -23.22 8.74 3.12
CA LEU A 70 -23.78 7.98 2.02
C LEU A 70 -23.38 6.50 2.07
N TYR A 71 -22.11 6.22 2.37
CA TYR A 71 -21.56 4.86 2.30
C TYR A 71 -21.06 4.34 3.64
N GLY A 72 -21.13 5.13 4.71
CA GLY A 72 -20.64 4.75 6.03
C GLY A 72 -19.13 4.97 6.20
N HIS A 73 -18.56 4.36 7.22
CA HIS A 73 -17.19 4.63 7.69
C HIS A 73 -16.19 3.60 7.18
N SER A 74 -16.43 3.03 6.01
CA SER A 74 -15.56 2.02 5.45
C SER A 74 -15.43 2.16 3.94
N PHE A 75 -14.27 1.78 3.44
CA PHE A 75 -14.05 1.56 2.03
C PHE A 75 -13.04 0.43 1.90
N SER A 76 -13.06 -0.26 0.77
CA SER A 76 -12.11 -1.31 0.46
C SER A 76 -11.63 -1.20 -0.98
N TYR A 77 -10.51 -1.83 -1.28
CA TYR A 77 -10.07 -1.99 -2.65
C TYR A 77 -9.40 -3.34 -2.84
N CYS A 78 -9.40 -3.80 -4.09
CA CYS A 78 -8.65 -4.97 -4.53
C CYS A 78 -7.80 -4.56 -5.73
N LEU A 79 -6.48 -4.47 -5.50
CA LEU A 79 -5.51 -4.08 -6.52
C LEU A 79 -5.04 -5.31 -7.28
N VAL A 80 -5.20 -5.30 -8.60
CA VAL A 80 -4.73 -6.39 -9.47
C VAL A 80 -3.20 -6.45 -9.49
N ASP A 81 -2.65 -7.63 -9.79
CA ASP A 81 -1.22 -7.75 -10.04
C ASP A 81 -0.79 -6.84 -11.20
N ARG A 82 0.33 -6.14 -11.04
CA ARG A 82 0.87 -5.23 -12.07
C ARG A 82 1.16 -5.89 -13.42
N ASN A 83 1.36 -7.20 -13.46
CA ASN A 83 1.62 -7.97 -14.67
C ASN A 83 0.33 -8.57 -15.25
N SER A 84 -0.84 -8.27 -14.68
CA SER A 84 -2.14 -8.66 -15.23
C SER A 84 -2.35 -8.04 -16.62
N ASN A 85 -3.23 -8.65 -17.41
CA ASN A 85 -3.65 -8.08 -18.69
C ASN A 85 -4.29 -6.70 -18.45
N THR A 86 -4.02 -5.75 -19.34
CA THR A 86 -4.58 -4.38 -19.31
C THR A 86 -6.10 -4.34 -19.44
N SER A 87 -6.74 -5.44 -19.84
CA SER A 87 -8.20 -5.59 -19.84
C SER A 87 -8.81 -5.79 -18.45
N VAL A 88 -8.01 -6.13 -17.44
CA VAL A 88 -8.46 -6.37 -16.06
C VAL A 88 -8.30 -5.09 -15.25
N SER A 89 -9.32 -4.75 -14.45
CA SER A 89 -9.35 -3.51 -13.66
C SER A 89 -9.43 -3.80 -12.17
N SER A 90 -8.72 -3.00 -11.37
CA SER A 90 -8.86 -3.00 -9.90
C SER A 90 -10.23 -2.45 -9.48
N LYS A 91 -10.70 -2.82 -8.29
CA LYS A 91 -11.95 -2.32 -7.73
C LYS A 91 -11.71 -1.47 -6.48
N LEU A 92 -12.49 -0.40 -6.37
CA LEU A 92 -12.61 0.45 -5.17
C LEU A 92 -14.08 0.48 -4.78
N ILE A 93 -14.36 0.12 -3.54
CA ILE A 93 -15.71 -0.09 -3.00
C ILE A 93 -15.89 0.85 -1.81
N PHE A 94 -16.94 1.65 -1.84
CA PHE A 94 -17.33 2.49 -0.71
C PHE A 94 -18.44 1.82 0.08
N GLY A 95 -18.24 1.73 1.38
CA GLY A 95 -19.11 1.07 2.33
C GLY A 95 -18.66 -0.32 2.73
N GLU A 96 -19.50 -0.98 3.52
CA GLU A 96 -19.24 -2.34 4.00
C GLU A 96 -19.41 -3.35 2.86
N ASP A 97 -18.37 -4.14 2.65
CA ASP A 97 -18.39 -5.29 1.74
C ASP A 97 -18.61 -6.56 2.56
N LYS A 98 -19.81 -7.14 2.44
CA LYS A 98 -20.20 -8.33 3.20
C LYS A 98 -19.42 -9.57 2.79
N ASP A 99 -19.06 -9.67 1.51
CA ASP A 99 -18.34 -10.82 0.99
C ASP A 99 -16.93 -10.82 1.57
N LEU A 100 -16.26 -9.65 1.57
CA LEU A 100 -14.99 -9.48 2.26
C LEU A 100 -15.09 -9.76 3.76
N LEU A 101 -16.09 -9.21 4.46
CA LEU A 101 -16.26 -9.43 5.91
C LEU A 101 -16.49 -10.91 6.26
N SER A 102 -16.96 -11.71 5.32
CA SER A 102 -17.14 -13.16 5.46
C SER A 102 -15.94 -13.99 4.99
N HIS A 103 -14.91 -13.35 4.43
CA HIS A 103 -13.75 -14.03 3.87
C HIS A 103 -12.98 -14.78 4.98
N PRO A 104 -12.70 -16.10 4.80
CA PRO A 104 -12.15 -16.94 5.87
C PRO A 104 -10.74 -16.53 6.32
N GLU A 105 -9.97 -15.91 5.41
CA GLU A 105 -8.62 -15.44 5.66
C GLU A 105 -8.54 -13.92 5.92
N LEU A 106 -9.68 -13.24 6.14
CA LEU A 106 -9.66 -11.83 6.51
C LEU A 106 -9.05 -11.67 7.91
N ASN A 107 -7.93 -10.97 7.98
CA ASN A 107 -7.30 -10.58 9.23
C ASN A 107 -7.36 -9.06 9.42
N PHE A 108 -7.24 -8.61 10.66
CA PHE A 108 -7.27 -7.19 11.00
C PHE A 108 -6.04 -6.79 11.81
N THR A 109 -5.55 -5.58 11.56
CA THR A 109 -4.66 -4.87 12.48
C THR A 109 -5.22 -3.50 12.85
N THR A 110 -4.86 -3.01 14.02
CA THR A 110 -5.32 -1.74 14.58
C THR A 110 -4.62 -0.58 13.90
N LEU A 111 -5.41 0.42 13.48
CA LEU A 111 -4.88 1.69 13.01
C LEU A 111 -4.58 2.58 14.22
N VAL A 112 -3.45 3.30 14.18
CA VAL A 112 -3.12 4.25 15.26
C VAL A 112 -4.21 5.34 15.31
N PRO A 113 -4.78 5.64 16.49
CA PRO A 113 -5.82 6.66 16.62
C PRO A 113 -5.38 8.06 16.17
N GLU A 114 -6.32 8.84 15.64
CA GLU A 114 -6.08 10.25 15.22
C GLU A 114 -5.58 11.12 16.38
N LYS A 115 -6.15 10.94 17.58
CA LYS A 115 -5.81 11.77 18.76
C LYS A 115 -4.35 11.65 19.21
N GLU A 116 -3.62 10.66 18.72
CA GLU A 116 -2.23 10.42 19.08
C GLU A 116 -1.25 11.11 18.11
N ASN A 117 -1.73 11.72 17.01
CA ASN A 117 -0.90 12.24 15.92
C ASN A 117 -1.32 13.64 15.44
N ALA A 118 -0.36 14.55 15.22
CA ALA A 118 -0.65 15.89 14.68
C ALA A 118 -0.90 15.96 13.15
N VAL A 119 -0.77 14.83 12.44
CA VAL A 119 -0.95 14.74 10.97
C VAL A 119 -2.12 13.82 10.65
N ASP A 120 -3.33 14.36 10.77
CA ASP A 120 -4.64 13.68 10.81
C ASP A 120 -5.08 12.96 9.51
N THR A 121 -4.19 12.67 8.56
CA THR A 121 -4.60 12.13 7.24
C THR A 121 -4.11 10.72 6.93
N PHE A 122 -2.98 10.28 7.48
CA PHE A 122 -2.40 8.98 7.11
C PHE A 122 -2.97 7.82 7.93
N TYR A 123 -2.98 6.63 7.32
CA TYR A 123 -3.33 5.38 7.99
C TYR A 123 -2.08 4.73 8.55
N TYR A 124 -1.78 5.06 9.81
CA TYR A 124 -0.67 4.46 10.54
C TYR A 124 -1.04 3.08 11.08
N VAL A 125 -0.08 2.16 11.01
CA VAL A 125 -0.13 0.81 11.60
C VAL A 125 1.06 0.63 12.52
N GLN A 126 0.87 -0.12 13.61
CA GLN A 126 1.94 -0.36 14.59
C GLN A 126 2.68 -1.66 14.29
N VAL A 127 3.78 -1.56 13.54
CA VAL A 127 4.69 -2.70 13.31
C VAL A 127 5.37 -3.08 14.61
N LYS A 128 5.48 -4.39 14.85
CA LYS A 128 6.24 -5.00 15.95
C LYS A 128 7.57 -5.56 15.45
N SER A 129 7.52 -6.32 14.36
CA SER A 129 8.71 -6.95 13.79
C SER A 129 8.51 -7.34 12.34
N ILE A 130 9.62 -7.58 11.64
CA ILE A 130 9.63 -8.12 10.29
C ILE A 130 10.09 -9.58 10.33
N MET A 131 9.52 -10.41 9.45
CA MET A 131 9.91 -11.80 9.27
C MET A 131 10.45 -12.02 7.85
N VAL A 132 11.62 -12.68 7.74
CA VAL A 132 12.19 -13.11 6.46
C VAL A 132 12.57 -14.58 6.53
N GLY A 133 11.96 -15.43 5.69
CA GLY A 133 12.24 -16.86 5.64
C GLY A 133 12.15 -17.53 7.01
N GLY A 134 11.09 -17.24 7.76
CA GLY A 134 10.84 -17.76 9.11
C GLY A 134 11.66 -17.13 10.25
N GLU A 135 12.57 -16.21 9.96
CA GLU A 135 13.40 -15.52 10.96
C GLU A 135 12.78 -14.16 11.30
N VAL A 136 12.50 -13.93 12.59
CA VAL A 136 12.12 -12.61 13.11
C VAL A 136 13.39 -11.75 13.17
N LEU A 137 13.38 -10.62 12.47
CA LEU A 137 14.54 -9.75 12.34
C LEU A 137 14.77 -8.95 13.63
N ASN A 138 16.03 -8.83 14.04
CA ASN A 138 16.44 -7.98 15.15
C ASN A 138 16.58 -6.52 14.67
N ILE A 139 15.47 -5.77 14.73
CA ILE A 139 15.40 -4.35 14.37
C ILE A 139 15.12 -3.56 15.65
N PRO A 140 15.84 -2.47 15.95
CA PRO A 140 15.60 -1.67 17.15
C PRO A 140 14.15 -1.16 17.21
N ASP A 141 13.49 -1.31 18.36
CA ASP A 141 12.08 -0.95 18.55
C ASP A 141 11.79 0.52 18.19
N GLU A 142 12.76 1.41 18.43
CA GLU A 142 12.66 2.84 18.13
C GLU A 142 12.47 3.12 16.64
N THR A 143 12.83 2.18 15.77
CA THR A 143 12.61 2.26 14.31
C THR A 143 11.12 2.38 13.98
N TRP A 144 10.25 1.82 14.82
CA TRP A 144 8.80 1.79 14.62
C TRP A 144 8.07 2.92 15.34
N HIS A 145 8.77 3.74 16.12
CA HIS A 145 8.16 4.78 16.93
C HIS A 145 7.61 5.90 16.05
N LEU A 146 6.36 6.28 16.34
CA LEU A 146 5.70 7.43 15.78
C LEU A 146 5.79 8.58 16.77
N THR A 147 6.29 9.72 16.31
CA THR A 147 6.37 10.94 17.12
C THR A 147 5.05 11.72 17.05
N GLN A 148 4.77 12.55 18.06
CA GLN A 148 3.57 13.41 18.08
C GLN A 148 3.46 14.32 16.85
N GLY A 149 4.59 14.73 16.27
CA GLY A 149 4.66 15.53 15.03
C GLY A 149 4.37 14.76 13.75
N GLY A 150 4.03 13.47 13.83
CA GLY A 150 3.78 12.61 12.68
C GLY A 150 5.04 12.18 11.92
N ALA A 151 6.23 12.33 12.51
CA ALA A 151 7.46 11.75 11.98
C ALA A 151 7.66 10.33 12.52
N GLY A 152 8.29 9.46 11.73
CA GLY A 152 8.46 8.04 12.03
C GLY A 152 7.20 7.22 11.77
N GLY A 153 7.05 6.11 12.47
CA GLY A 153 5.95 5.17 12.30
C GLY A 153 5.92 4.47 10.93
N THR A 154 4.83 3.73 10.68
CA THR A 154 4.59 3.03 9.41
C THR A 154 3.19 3.34 8.90
N ILE A 155 3.06 3.68 7.62
CA ILE A 155 1.76 3.89 6.96
C ILE A 155 1.51 2.86 5.87
N VAL A 156 0.25 2.68 5.51
CA VAL A 156 -0.15 1.99 4.27
C VAL A 156 -0.56 3.04 3.24
N ASP A 157 0.12 3.07 2.09
CA ASP A 157 -0.07 4.08 1.04
C ASP A 157 -0.14 3.43 -0.34
N SER A 158 -1.35 3.36 -0.90
CA SER A 158 -1.57 2.83 -2.25
C SER A 158 -1.01 3.73 -3.36
N GLY A 159 -0.70 4.99 -3.07
CA GLY A 159 -0.12 5.96 -3.99
C GLY A 159 1.40 5.92 -4.09
N THR A 160 2.08 5.16 -3.23
CA THR A 160 3.53 4.92 -3.32
C THR A 160 3.77 3.53 -3.90
N THR A 161 4.47 3.42 -5.03
CA THR A 161 4.65 2.15 -5.76
C THR A 161 5.37 1.06 -4.93
N LEU A 162 6.57 1.38 -4.44
CA LEU A 162 7.42 0.47 -3.67
C LEU A 162 7.23 0.68 -2.17
N SER A 163 7.54 -0.34 -1.37
CA SER A 163 7.65 -0.13 0.08
C SER A 163 8.98 0.55 0.43
N TYR A 164 8.92 1.41 1.44
CA TYR A 164 10.07 2.10 2.00
C TYR A 164 10.13 1.81 3.49
N PHE A 165 11.27 1.39 4.02
CA PHE A 165 11.45 1.22 5.47
C PHE A 165 12.56 2.14 5.96
N ALA A 166 12.40 2.66 7.17
CA ALA A 166 13.44 3.40 7.85
C ALA A 166 14.74 2.59 7.85
N ASP A 167 15.86 3.27 7.64
CA ASP A 167 17.17 2.67 7.35
C ASP A 167 17.58 1.48 8.24
N PRO A 168 17.37 1.51 9.58
CA PRO A 168 17.65 0.34 10.41
C PRO A 168 16.89 -0.92 9.95
N ALA A 169 15.59 -0.79 9.68
CA ALA A 169 14.78 -1.89 9.19
C ALA A 169 15.16 -2.31 7.76
N TYR A 170 15.32 -1.36 6.84
CA TYR A 170 15.68 -1.66 5.46
C TYR A 170 17.01 -2.43 5.35
N LYS A 171 18.05 -1.98 6.07
CA LYS A 171 19.37 -2.65 6.07
C LYS A 171 19.26 -4.08 6.57
N THR A 172 18.58 -4.31 7.71
CA THR A 172 18.41 -5.67 8.25
C THR A 172 17.59 -6.57 7.31
N ILE A 173 16.53 -6.05 6.67
CA ILE A 173 15.75 -6.78 5.66
C ILE A 173 16.65 -7.20 4.50
N LYS A 174 17.37 -6.23 3.91
CA LYS A 174 18.25 -6.44 2.77
C LYS A 174 19.33 -7.48 3.08
N GLU A 175 20.08 -7.29 4.17
CA GLU A 175 21.14 -8.20 4.59
C GLU A 175 20.62 -9.62 4.85
N THR A 176 19.41 -9.75 5.39
CA THR A 176 18.81 -11.07 5.63
C THR A 176 18.43 -11.77 4.32
N PHE A 177 17.89 -11.05 3.34
CA PHE A 177 17.67 -11.60 2.00
C PHE A 177 18.99 -12.01 1.35
N GLU A 178 20.02 -11.16 1.39
CA GLU A 178 21.35 -11.48 0.86
C GLU A 178 21.99 -12.71 1.54
N LYS A 179 21.74 -12.89 2.84
CA LYS A 179 22.20 -14.05 3.60
C LYS A 179 21.43 -15.32 3.22
N LYS A 180 20.12 -15.26 2.99
CA LYS A 180 19.28 -16.44 2.72
C LYS A 180 19.23 -16.82 1.24
N VAL A 181 19.31 -15.87 0.33
CA VAL A 181 19.30 -16.12 -1.13
C VAL A 181 20.73 -16.41 -1.60
N LYS A 182 21.16 -17.66 -1.44
CA LYS A 182 22.47 -18.15 -1.93
C LYS A 182 22.40 -18.93 -3.24
N LYS A 183 21.18 -19.37 -3.62
CA LYS A 183 20.94 -20.22 -4.79
C LYS A 183 21.14 -19.49 -6.13
N TYR A 184 21.04 -18.16 -6.12
CA TYR A 184 21.06 -17.35 -7.33
C TYR A 184 22.23 -16.37 -7.29
N PRO A 185 22.98 -16.19 -8.40
CA PRO A 185 24.04 -15.19 -8.48
C PRO A 185 23.47 -13.78 -8.26
N LYS A 186 24.05 -13.03 -7.32
CA LYS A 186 23.76 -11.60 -7.17
C LYS A 186 24.34 -10.85 -8.38
N VAL A 187 23.60 -9.87 -8.89
CA VAL A 187 24.00 -9.03 -10.03
C VAL A 187 23.72 -7.57 -9.72
N ASP A 188 24.62 -6.67 -10.12
CA ASP A 188 24.51 -5.24 -9.87
C ASP A 188 24.08 -4.51 -11.16
N VAL A 189 22.82 -4.71 -11.56
CA VAL A 189 22.27 -4.19 -12.83
C VAL A 189 21.32 -3.00 -12.65
N PHE A 190 20.73 -2.84 -11.46
CA PHE A 190 19.85 -1.71 -11.14
C PHE A 190 20.38 -0.95 -9.92
N PRO A 191 20.84 0.30 -10.06
CA PRO A 191 21.46 1.03 -8.95
C PRO A 191 20.48 1.40 -7.83
N ILE A 192 19.16 1.37 -8.13
CA ILE A 192 18.12 1.74 -7.17
C ILE A 192 17.64 0.52 -6.38
N LEU A 193 17.43 -0.63 -7.02
CA LEU A 193 16.94 -1.85 -6.35
C LEU A 193 18.08 -2.81 -6.07
N ASP A 194 18.23 -3.23 -4.82
CA ASP A 194 19.31 -4.12 -4.38
C ASP A 194 18.81 -4.94 -3.16
N PRO A 195 19.00 -6.27 -3.10
CA PRO A 195 19.67 -7.12 -4.08
C PRO A 195 18.86 -7.46 -5.33
N CYS A 196 19.58 -7.62 -6.45
CA CYS A 196 19.10 -8.26 -7.66
C CYS A 196 19.81 -9.60 -7.88
N TYR A 197 19.08 -10.56 -8.44
CA TYR A 197 19.57 -11.92 -8.68
C TYR A 197 19.29 -12.36 -10.12
N ASN A 198 20.28 -13.02 -10.72
CA ASN A 198 20.11 -13.71 -12.00
C ASN A 198 19.45 -15.07 -11.75
N VAL A 199 18.28 -15.27 -12.35
CA VAL A 199 17.45 -16.47 -12.25
C VAL A 199 17.30 -17.17 -13.61
N SER A 200 18.27 -16.99 -14.51
CA SER A 200 18.35 -17.69 -15.80
C SER A 200 18.26 -19.20 -15.62
N GLY A 201 17.44 -19.85 -16.45
CA GLY A 201 17.22 -21.30 -16.39
C GLY A 201 16.46 -21.83 -15.17
N VAL A 202 16.00 -20.95 -14.27
CA VAL A 202 15.25 -21.34 -13.06
C VAL A 202 13.77 -21.54 -13.41
N LYS A 203 13.31 -22.80 -13.40
CA LYS A 203 11.90 -23.14 -13.69
C LYS A 203 10.92 -22.70 -12.59
N LYS A 204 11.34 -22.83 -11.33
CA LYS A 204 10.56 -22.44 -10.15
C LYS A 204 11.42 -21.56 -9.26
N LEU A 205 11.04 -20.30 -9.14
CA LEU A 205 11.72 -19.34 -8.28
C LEU A 205 11.38 -19.64 -6.83
N GLU A 206 12.40 -19.80 -5.99
CA GLU A 206 12.26 -20.07 -4.57
C GLU A 206 13.01 -18.98 -3.80
N LEU A 207 12.26 -18.08 -3.18
CA LEU A 207 12.80 -16.98 -2.40
C LEU A 207 12.27 -17.07 -0.96
N PRO A 208 13.03 -16.57 0.04
CA PRO A 208 12.58 -16.53 1.43
C PRO A 208 11.25 -15.78 1.55
N THR A 209 10.34 -16.28 2.39
CA THR A 209 9.07 -15.61 2.69
C THR A 209 9.31 -14.23 3.30
N PHE A 210 8.35 -13.31 3.13
CA PHE A 210 8.39 -11.98 3.74
C PHE A 210 7.06 -11.70 4.45
N GLY A 211 7.12 -11.19 5.67
CA GLY A 211 5.92 -10.82 6.41
C GLY A 211 6.16 -9.74 7.45
N ILE A 212 5.10 -9.02 7.78
CA ILE A 212 5.07 -8.01 8.83
C ILE A 212 4.24 -8.56 9.99
N VAL A 213 4.77 -8.47 11.20
CA VAL A 213 4.05 -8.75 12.44
C VAL A 213 3.68 -7.42 13.07
N PHE A 214 2.38 -7.21 13.29
CA PHE A 214 1.85 -6.03 13.95
C PHE A 214 1.82 -6.22 15.47
N SER A 215 1.71 -5.10 16.19
CA SER A 215 1.75 -5.09 17.66
C SER A 215 0.58 -5.78 18.33
N ASP A 216 -0.56 -5.87 17.64
CA ASP A 216 -1.73 -6.64 18.07
C ASP A 216 -1.64 -8.14 17.70
N GLY A 217 -0.51 -8.59 17.14
CA GLY A 217 -0.25 -9.98 16.80
C GLY A 217 -0.75 -10.39 15.42
N ALA A 218 -1.40 -9.49 14.68
CA ALA A 218 -1.75 -9.75 13.28
C ALA A 218 -0.49 -9.93 12.43
N VAL A 219 -0.55 -10.84 11.46
CA VAL A 219 0.56 -11.12 10.56
C VAL A 219 0.09 -10.94 9.13
N TRP A 220 0.81 -10.13 8.36
CA TRP A 220 0.59 -9.95 6.94
C TRP A 220 1.78 -10.55 6.17
N ASN A 221 1.54 -11.71 5.57
CA ASN A 221 2.51 -12.40 4.73
C ASN A 221 2.29 -12.00 3.28
N PHE A 222 3.37 -11.73 2.55
CA PHE A 222 3.30 -11.29 1.16
C PHE A 222 3.75 -12.40 0.21
N PRO A 223 3.05 -12.65 -0.90
CA PRO A 223 3.57 -13.45 -1.99
C PRO A 223 4.84 -12.83 -2.59
N VAL A 224 5.72 -13.68 -3.13
CA VAL A 224 7.08 -13.30 -3.60
C VAL A 224 7.03 -12.16 -4.62
N GLU A 225 6.00 -12.16 -5.45
CA GLU A 225 5.75 -11.22 -6.53
C GLU A 225 5.54 -9.79 -6.03
N ASN A 226 5.18 -9.61 -4.76
CA ASN A 226 5.01 -8.30 -4.14
C ASN A 226 6.35 -7.66 -3.71
N TYR A 227 7.41 -8.43 -3.50
CA TYR A 227 8.69 -7.92 -2.97
C TYR A 227 9.92 -8.33 -3.78
N PHE A 228 9.81 -9.25 -4.75
CA PHE A 228 10.79 -9.44 -5.80
C PHE A 228 10.16 -9.23 -7.18
N ILE A 229 10.73 -8.32 -7.97
CA ILE A 229 10.14 -7.87 -9.23
C ILE A 229 11.11 -8.01 -10.40
N ARG A 230 10.57 -8.22 -11.59
CA ARG A 230 11.28 -8.08 -12.86
C ARG A 230 11.03 -6.67 -13.37
N LEU A 231 12.10 -5.89 -13.59
CA LEU A 231 11.97 -4.47 -13.95
C LEU A 231 11.99 -4.23 -15.46
N ALA A 232 12.72 -5.05 -16.20
CA ALA A 232 13.16 -4.67 -17.53
C ALA A 232 12.86 -5.79 -18.54
N PRO A 233 12.11 -5.51 -19.63
CA PRO A 233 11.81 -6.50 -20.66
C PRO A 233 13.05 -7.12 -21.31
N ASP A 234 14.16 -6.39 -21.31
CA ASP A 234 15.47 -6.76 -21.83
C ASP A 234 16.32 -7.59 -20.84
N LEU A 235 15.96 -7.60 -19.55
CA LEU A 235 16.57 -8.47 -18.54
C LEU A 235 15.50 -9.34 -17.86
N PRO A 236 14.76 -10.18 -18.61
CA PRO A 236 13.67 -10.97 -18.07
C PRO A 236 14.14 -11.97 -17.02
N GLU A 237 15.43 -12.29 -17.01
CA GLU A 237 16.06 -13.26 -16.10
C GLU A 237 16.58 -12.62 -14.80
N VAL A 238 16.35 -11.33 -14.56
CA VAL A 238 16.74 -10.65 -13.32
C VAL A 238 15.53 -10.36 -12.46
N VAL A 239 15.61 -10.72 -11.18
CA VAL A 239 14.63 -10.33 -10.15
C VAL A 239 15.30 -9.48 -9.07
N CYS A 240 14.64 -8.41 -8.63
CA CYS A 240 15.19 -7.46 -7.66
C CYS A 240 14.27 -7.25 -6.47
N LEU A 241 14.85 -7.06 -5.28
CA LEU A 241 14.13 -6.68 -4.07
C LEU A 241 13.46 -5.32 -4.29
N ALA A 242 12.14 -5.27 -4.15
CA ALA A 242 11.28 -4.11 -4.38
C ALA A 242 10.95 -3.39 -3.06
N ILE A 243 11.97 -3.18 -2.25
CA ILE A 243 11.93 -2.48 -0.97
C ILE A 243 13.10 -1.50 -0.95
N LEU A 244 12.87 -0.29 -0.48
CA LEU A 244 13.88 0.77 -0.40
C LEU A 244 14.04 1.32 1.01
N GLY A 245 15.18 1.97 1.24
CA GLY A 245 15.48 2.67 2.48
C GLY A 245 14.95 4.11 2.49
N THR A 246 14.75 4.61 3.69
CA THR A 246 14.45 6.01 3.99
C THR A 246 15.28 6.43 5.21
N PRO A 247 15.62 7.71 5.39
CA PRO A 247 16.39 8.16 6.56
C PRO A 247 15.83 7.60 7.90
N PRO A 248 16.67 7.35 8.92
CA PRO A 248 16.27 6.60 10.12
C PRO A 248 15.02 7.10 10.87
N SER A 249 14.75 8.39 10.85
CA SER A 249 13.59 8.99 11.54
C SER A 249 12.45 9.39 10.58
N ALA A 250 12.61 9.08 9.30
CA ALA A 250 11.57 9.28 8.31
C ALA A 250 10.60 8.09 8.31
N LEU A 251 9.42 8.35 7.77
CA LEU A 251 8.28 7.46 7.84
C LEU A 251 8.48 6.21 6.96
N SER A 252 8.11 5.05 7.48
CA SER A 252 8.05 3.81 6.70
C SER A 252 6.71 3.69 5.97
N ILE A 253 6.73 3.13 4.77
CA ILE A 253 5.58 3.05 3.86
C ILE A 253 5.44 1.60 3.38
N ILE A 254 4.30 0.99 3.64
CA ILE A 254 3.84 -0.22 2.95
C ILE A 254 3.19 0.24 1.63
N GLY A 255 3.93 0.08 0.55
CA GLY A 255 3.56 0.56 -0.79
C GLY A 255 2.59 -0.35 -1.54
N ASN A 256 2.21 0.09 -2.73
CA ASN A 256 1.26 -0.54 -3.62
C ASN A 256 1.61 -2.00 -3.94
N TYR A 257 2.89 -2.30 -4.20
CA TYR A 257 3.29 -3.66 -4.59
C TYR A 257 2.97 -4.69 -3.52
N GLN A 258 3.10 -4.36 -2.24
CA GLN A 258 2.73 -5.21 -1.10
C GLN A 258 1.22 -5.34 -0.91
N GLN A 259 0.43 -4.50 -1.57
CA GLN A 259 -1.03 -4.48 -1.48
C GLN A 259 -1.72 -5.21 -2.66
N GLN A 260 -0.97 -5.58 -3.70
CA GLN A 260 -1.51 -6.28 -4.87
C GLN A 260 -1.96 -7.70 -4.51
N ASN A 261 -3.11 -8.11 -5.05
CA ASN A 261 -3.82 -9.35 -4.71
C ASN A 261 -4.17 -9.50 -3.23
N PHE A 262 -4.45 -8.38 -2.58
CA PHE A 262 -5.17 -8.33 -1.32
C PHE A 262 -6.42 -7.48 -1.48
N HIS A 263 -7.53 -7.97 -0.91
CA HIS A 263 -8.70 -7.15 -0.68
C HIS A 263 -8.52 -6.45 0.68
N ILE A 264 -8.22 -5.15 0.61
CA ILE A 264 -7.86 -4.34 1.78
C ILE A 264 -9.05 -3.48 2.18
N LEU A 265 -9.45 -3.58 3.45
CA LEU A 265 -10.57 -2.84 4.06
C LEU A 265 -10.03 -1.79 5.02
N TYR A 266 -10.44 -0.54 4.84
CA TYR A 266 -10.26 0.52 5.81
C TYR A 266 -11.58 0.71 6.57
N ASP A 267 -11.60 0.35 7.86
CA ASP A 267 -12.74 0.54 8.76
C ASP A 267 -12.40 1.65 9.74
N THR A 268 -12.76 2.89 9.40
CA THR A 268 -12.40 4.08 10.18
C THR A 268 -13.23 4.20 11.45
N LYS A 269 -14.45 3.62 11.47
CA LYS A 269 -15.29 3.57 12.67
C LYS A 269 -14.68 2.70 13.76
N LYS A 270 -14.11 1.55 13.39
CA LYS A 270 -13.43 0.64 14.34
C LYS A 270 -11.92 0.86 14.40
N SER A 271 -11.39 1.85 13.68
CA SER A 271 -9.94 2.17 13.62
C SER A 271 -9.09 0.92 13.35
N ARG A 272 -9.42 0.20 12.27
CA ARG A 272 -8.70 -1.02 11.88
C ARG A 272 -8.56 -1.15 10.37
N LEU A 273 -7.50 -1.84 9.96
CA LEU A 273 -7.20 -2.22 8.59
C LEU A 273 -7.41 -3.73 8.46
N GLY A 274 -8.32 -4.13 7.57
CA GLY A 274 -8.51 -5.52 7.18
C GLY A 274 -7.71 -5.84 5.92
N PHE A 275 -7.16 -7.05 5.84
CA PHE A 275 -6.48 -7.55 4.65
C PHE A 275 -6.77 -9.04 4.48
N ALA A 276 -7.16 -9.43 3.26
CA ALA A 276 -7.39 -10.82 2.87
C ALA A 276 -6.67 -11.10 1.55
N PRO A 277 -5.92 -12.21 1.42
CA PRO A 277 -5.42 -12.65 0.12
C PRO A 277 -6.59 -12.87 -0.83
N THR A 278 -6.55 -12.28 -2.03
CA THR A 278 -7.67 -12.36 -2.99
C THR A 278 -7.15 -12.21 -4.41
N ASN A 279 -7.66 -13.03 -5.34
CA ASN A 279 -7.40 -12.79 -6.75
C ASN A 279 -8.22 -11.57 -7.22
N CYS A 280 -7.61 -10.39 -7.18
CA CYS A 280 -8.30 -9.15 -7.48
C CYS A 280 -8.76 -9.02 -8.95
N ALA A 281 -8.30 -9.90 -9.83
CA ALA A 281 -8.79 -9.98 -11.20
C ALA A 281 -10.23 -10.55 -11.30
N ASP A 282 -10.66 -11.29 -10.27
CA ASP A 282 -11.95 -11.99 -10.24
C ASP A 282 -13.01 -11.27 -9.40
N VAL A 283 -12.60 -10.24 -8.64
CA VAL A 283 -13.51 -9.46 -7.77
C VAL A 283 -14.43 -8.61 -8.60
#